data_AF-A0A2C9CVA1-F1
#
_entry.id   AF-A0A2C9CVA1-F1
#
_cell.length_a   1.000
_cell.length_b   1.000
_cell.length_c   1.000
_cell.angle_alpha   90.00
_cell.angle_beta   90.00
_cell.angle_gamma   90.00
#
_symmetry.space_group_name_H-M   'P 1'
#
loop_
_entity.id
_entity.type
_entity.pdbx_description
1 polymer ?
#
loop_
_entity_poly.entity_id
_entity_poly.type
_entity_poly.pdbx_seq_one_letter_code
_entity_poly.pdbx_strand_id
1 'polypeptide(L)'
;MKRTPRQFNRRSLSGTVAALIAVAVVGVNLDSATAQDADRSAYDIVDTTAAVESANWSEGVTITVDDEANTFRFESNGIPSHGFAEQYLIPNNPNDQPFSDKPASDFTVANSADYFTESTVETDITTLPTYVDTVTDTTLGRIGVVISGAQLFNDYENFERTNVALNDQVTHDHVSFVDECNGHTLVDGTSYHYHGVPLCITETLDQTGEHSLMIGVLEDGFPVYGNQGESGATVTNADLDECSGHVGATPEFPDGIYHYHLTADEAPYTIDCYHGEVEVTAMQGGPDGGAPDFSTAATALGVSEAALIAALGGSMPPDFDAAAQELGISADELRNAMPAPGVR
;
A
#
# COMPACT_ATOMS: atom_id res chain seq x y z
N MET A 1 -56.76 -29.75 -61.38
CA MET A 1 -55.29 -29.78 -61.30
C MET A 1 -54.73 -28.49 -61.88
N LYS A 2 -53.73 -27.93 -61.21
CA LYS A 2 -53.29 -26.53 -61.17
C LYS A 2 -53.11 -25.85 -62.54
N ARG A 3 -53.70 -24.66 -62.71
CA ARG A 3 -53.39 -23.69 -63.78
C ARG A 3 -52.70 -22.46 -63.18
N THR A 4 -51.70 -22.02 -63.92
CA THR A 4 -50.83 -20.84 -63.83
C THR A 4 -51.56 -19.53 -63.50
N PRO A 5 -50.94 -18.55 -62.82
CA PRO A 5 -51.53 -17.24 -62.62
C PRO A 5 -51.17 -16.29 -63.77
N ARG A 6 -52.18 -15.55 -64.22
CA ARG A 6 -52.04 -14.25 -64.88
C ARG A 6 -52.98 -13.31 -64.16
N GLN A 7 -52.48 -12.19 -63.65
CA GLN A 7 -53.24 -10.94 -63.66
C GLN A 7 -52.29 -9.74 -63.58
N PHE A 8 -52.52 -8.83 -64.52
CA PHE A 8 -51.96 -7.48 -64.63
C PHE A 8 -52.58 -6.56 -63.58
N ASN A 9 -51.83 -5.57 -63.07
CA ASN A 9 -52.22 -4.17 -63.32
C ASN A 9 -51.09 -3.14 -63.08
N ARG A 10 -51.21 -2.05 -63.83
CA ARG A 10 -50.33 -0.87 -63.98
C ARG A 10 -50.55 0.20 -62.89
N ARG A 11 -49.53 1.03 -62.65
CA ARG A 11 -49.54 2.50 -62.39
C ARG A 11 -48.07 2.94 -62.16
N SER A 12 -47.40 3.64 -63.08
CA SER A 12 -47.43 5.09 -63.42
C SER A 12 -46.58 5.97 -62.50
N LEU A 13 -45.48 6.47 -63.09
CA LEU A 13 -44.82 7.79 -63.01
C LEU A 13 -44.66 8.49 -61.64
N SER A 14 -43.43 8.89 -61.31
CA SER A 14 -42.89 10.26 -61.56
C SER A 14 -41.49 10.39 -60.96
N GLY A 15 -40.56 11.02 -61.70
CA GLY A 15 -39.21 11.34 -61.23
C GLY A 15 -39.18 12.61 -60.39
N THR A 16 -38.20 12.74 -59.48
CA THR A 16 -37.81 14.04 -58.90
C THR A 16 -36.38 14.00 -58.36
N VAL A 17 -35.54 14.88 -58.93
CA VAL A 17 -34.53 15.75 -58.29
C VAL A 17 -33.61 15.14 -57.22
N ALA A 18 -32.33 14.98 -57.57
CA ALA A 18 -31.24 14.89 -56.60
C ALA A 18 -30.97 16.29 -56.01
N ALA A 19 -31.36 16.50 -54.76
CA ALA A 19 -30.96 17.65 -53.97
C ALA A 19 -29.64 17.32 -53.26
N LEU A 20 -28.55 18.01 -53.63
CA LEU A 20 -27.34 18.05 -52.80
C LEU A 20 -27.66 18.85 -51.53
N ILE A 21 -27.73 18.17 -50.40
CA ILE A 21 -27.63 18.80 -49.08
C ILE A 21 -26.13 18.94 -48.79
N ALA A 22 -25.62 20.17 -48.88
CA ALA A 22 -24.34 20.51 -48.29
C ALA A 22 -24.51 20.49 -46.77
N VAL A 23 -24.07 19.41 -46.13
CA VAL A 23 -23.89 19.38 -44.68
C VAL A 23 -22.69 20.26 -44.37
N ALA A 24 -22.94 21.44 -43.82
CA ALA A 24 -21.89 22.21 -43.18
C ALA A 24 -21.41 21.41 -41.97
N VAL A 25 -20.22 20.81 -42.08
CA VAL A 25 -19.50 20.27 -40.94
C VAL A 25 -19.08 21.49 -40.12
N VAL A 26 -19.89 21.82 -39.11
CA VAL A 26 -19.42 22.63 -38.00
C VAL A 26 -18.42 21.74 -37.28
N GLY A 27 -17.13 22.00 -37.52
CA GLY A 27 -16.07 21.45 -36.70
C GLY A 27 -16.30 21.94 -35.29
N VAL A 28 -16.85 21.08 -34.44
CA VAL A 28 -16.81 21.28 -33.00
C VAL A 28 -15.35 21.06 -32.64
N ASN A 29 -14.61 22.16 -32.46
CA ASN A 29 -13.38 22.11 -31.68
C ASN A 29 -13.83 21.77 -30.26
N LEU A 30 -13.80 20.49 -29.90
CA LEU A 30 -13.78 20.08 -28.52
C LEU A 30 -12.41 20.53 -28.00
N ASP A 31 -12.41 21.63 -27.24
CA ASP A 31 -11.25 22.06 -26.48
C ASP A 31 -10.80 20.88 -25.61
N SER A 32 -9.61 20.37 -25.88
CA SER A 32 -8.92 19.36 -25.08
C SER A 32 -8.55 19.84 -23.67
N ALA A 33 -8.95 21.06 -23.29
CA ALA A 33 -8.76 21.63 -21.95
C ALA A 33 -9.72 21.02 -20.91
N THR A 34 -10.94 20.62 -21.28
CA THR A 34 -11.94 20.14 -20.31
C THR A 34 -11.71 18.70 -19.83
N ALA A 35 -10.92 17.90 -20.55
CA ALA A 35 -10.55 16.55 -20.11
C ALA A 35 -9.40 16.56 -19.11
N GLN A 36 -8.51 17.56 -19.18
CA GLN A 36 -7.40 17.73 -18.23
C GLN A 36 -7.85 18.39 -16.91
N ASP A 37 -8.91 19.19 -16.91
CA ASP A 37 -9.43 19.82 -15.69
C ASP A 37 -10.27 18.85 -14.83
N ALA A 38 -10.94 17.86 -15.42
CA ALA A 38 -11.68 16.82 -14.68
C ALA A 38 -10.76 15.77 -14.03
N ASP A 39 -9.56 15.59 -14.60
CA ASP A 39 -8.52 14.68 -14.12
C ASP A 39 -7.79 15.26 -12.89
N ARG A 40 -7.66 16.59 -12.81
CA ARG A 40 -7.03 17.25 -11.65
C ARG A 40 -7.93 17.38 -10.41
N SER A 41 -9.26 17.45 -10.58
CA SER A 41 -10.17 17.49 -9.42
C SER A 41 -10.28 16.16 -8.69
N ALA A 42 -9.87 15.06 -9.32
CA ALA A 42 -9.87 13.72 -8.70
C ALA A 42 -8.85 13.60 -7.55
N TYR A 43 -7.85 14.49 -7.53
CA TYR A 43 -6.76 14.53 -6.56
C TYR A 43 -6.79 15.80 -5.70
N ASP A 44 -7.95 16.44 -5.59
CA ASP A 44 -8.12 17.55 -4.64
C ASP A 44 -7.80 17.05 -3.21
N ILE A 45 -7.21 17.92 -2.39
CA ILE A 45 -6.90 17.58 -0.99
C ILE A 45 -8.22 17.29 -0.27
N VAL A 46 -8.35 16.09 0.28
CA VAL A 46 -9.49 15.65 1.09
C VAL A 46 -9.04 15.52 2.54
N ASP A 47 -9.79 16.14 3.45
CA ASP A 47 -9.56 16.03 4.89
C ASP A 47 -10.04 14.68 5.42
N THR A 48 -9.10 13.87 5.90
CA THR A 48 -9.36 12.52 6.42
C THR A 48 -9.65 12.50 7.91
N THR A 49 -9.61 13.64 8.62
CA THR A 49 -9.76 13.73 10.08
C THR A 49 -11.02 13.03 10.58
N ALA A 50 -12.17 13.31 9.97
CA ALA A 50 -13.44 12.72 10.38
C ALA A 50 -13.51 11.20 10.14
N ALA A 51 -12.87 10.70 9.07
CA ALA A 51 -12.78 9.27 8.80
C ALA A 51 -11.87 8.58 9.82
N VAL A 52 -10.74 9.20 10.16
CA VAL A 52 -9.82 8.73 11.20
C VAL A 52 -10.51 8.69 12.57
N GLU A 53 -11.21 9.74 13.00
CA GLU A 53 -11.90 9.76 14.29
C GLU A 53 -13.02 8.72 14.40
N SER A 54 -13.67 8.38 13.29
CA SER A 54 -14.83 7.49 13.26
C SER A 54 -14.49 6.05 12.86
N ALA A 55 -13.22 5.75 12.55
CA ALA A 55 -12.80 4.40 12.18
C ALA A 55 -12.99 3.40 13.32
N ASN A 56 -13.03 2.12 12.96
CA ASN A 56 -13.28 1.01 13.88
C ASN A 56 -12.03 0.61 14.68
N TRP A 57 -11.30 1.59 15.23
CA TRP A 57 -10.12 1.35 16.06
C TRP A 57 -10.47 0.44 17.25
N SER A 58 -9.66 -0.58 17.46
CA SER A 58 -9.85 -1.52 18.57
C SER A 58 -9.58 -0.85 19.94
N GLU A 59 -10.04 -1.48 21.03
CA GLU A 59 -9.85 -0.95 22.39
C GLU A 59 -8.38 -0.73 22.79
N GLY A 60 -7.43 -1.41 22.12
CA GLY A 60 -6.00 -1.29 22.35
C GLY A 60 -5.32 -0.15 21.57
N VAL A 61 -6.08 0.60 20.77
CA VAL A 61 -5.59 1.73 19.97
C VAL A 61 -6.06 3.05 20.56
N THR A 62 -5.13 4.00 20.67
CA THR A 62 -5.44 5.40 20.99
C THR A 62 -5.15 6.28 19.77
N ILE A 63 -6.14 7.11 19.42
CA ILE A 63 -6.01 8.12 18.36
C ILE A 63 -6.11 9.50 19.00
N THR A 64 -5.14 10.36 18.73
CA THR A 64 -5.15 11.76 19.16
C THR A 64 -5.00 12.66 17.94
N VAL A 65 -6.04 13.40 17.58
CA VAL A 65 -6.01 14.37 16.48
C VAL A 65 -5.37 15.69 16.93
N ASP A 66 -4.52 16.26 16.10
CA ASP A 66 -3.99 17.62 16.19
C ASP A 66 -4.45 18.43 14.97
N ASP A 67 -5.53 19.19 15.15
CA ASP A 67 -6.12 20.05 14.12
C ASP A 67 -5.17 21.18 13.67
N GLU A 68 -4.25 21.62 14.52
CA GLU A 68 -3.31 22.70 14.16
C GLU A 68 -2.19 22.17 13.25
N ALA A 69 -1.74 20.94 13.52
CA ALA A 69 -0.74 20.25 12.72
C ALA A 69 -1.34 19.54 11.48
N ASN A 70 -2.65 19.32 11.44
CA ASN A 70 -3.33 18.46 10.46
C ASN A 70 -2.76 17.04 10.46
N THR A 71 -2.65 16.47 11.65
CA THR A 71 -2.13 15.12 11.88
C THR A 71 -2.98 14.38 12.90
N PHE A 72 -2.84 13.06 12.97
CA PHE A 72 -3.26 12.26 14.11
C PHE A 72 -2.10 11.40 14.61
N ARG A 73 -2.01 11.27 15.94
CA ARG A 73 -1.14 10.29 16.61
C ARG A 73 -1.88 8.97 16.71
N PHE A 74 -1.27 7.90 16.21
CA PHE A 74 -1.67 6.51 16.48
C PHE A 74 -0.78 5.92 17.57
N GLU A 75 -1.39 5.28 18.57
CA GLU A 75 -0.67 4.56 19.62
C GLU A 75 -1.27 3.17 19.87
N SER A 76 -0.45 2.11 19.91
CA SER A 76 -0.85 0.76 20.30
C SER A 76 0.30 -0.02 20.96
N ASN A 77 0.02 -1.21 21.51
CA ASN A 77 1.05 -2.16 21.96
C ASN A 77 1.55 -3.13 20.85
N GLY A 78 1.11 -2.95 19.61
CA GLY A 78 1.49 -3.74 18.44
C GLY A 78 0.92 -5.15 18.36
N ILE A 79 0.09 -5.56 19.32
CA ILE A 79 -0.60 -6.86 19.28
C ILE A 79 -1.98 -6.65 18.65
N PRO A 80 -2.35 -7.40 17.59
CA PRO A 80 -3.66 -7.24 16.96
C PRO A 80 -4.79 -7.63 17.92
N SER A 81 -5.92 -6.94 17.82
CA SER A 81 -7.11 -7.19 18.64
C SER A 81 -7.85 -8.48 18.32
N HIS A 82 -7.49 -9.17 17.23
CA HIS A 82 -8.03 -10.47 16.86
C HIS A 82 -7.10 -11.61 17.30
N GLY A 83 -7.62 -12.85 17.25
CA GLY A 83 -6.78 -14.04 17.49
C GLY A 83 -5.75 -14.23 16.38
N PHE A 84 -4.64 -14.87 16.70
CA PHE A 84 -3.55 -15.20 15.78
C PHE A 84 -3.13 -16.66 16.00
N ALA A 85 -2.27 -17.22 15.14
CA ALA A 85 -1.90 -18.62 15.24
C ALA A 85 -1.28 -18.99 16.60
N GLU A 86 -1.59 -20.18 17.12
CA GLU A 86 -1.01 -20.70 18.38
C GLU A 86 0.49 -20.97 18.25
N GLN A 87 0.96 -21.26 17.03
CA GLN A 87 2.35 -21.57 16.73
C GLN A 87 2.78 -20.99 15.40
N TYR A 88 4.06 -20.62 15.30
CA TYR A 88 4.68 -20.10 14.08
C TYR A 88 5.94 -20.89 13.72
N LEU A 89 6.21 -20.99 12.43
CA LEU A 89 7.50 -21.42 11.91
C LEU A 89 8.45 -20.22 11.88
N ILE A 90 9.50 -20.25 12.70
CA ILE A 90 10.53 -19.21 12.72
C ILE A 90 11.74 -19.72 11.94
N PRO A 91 12.18 -19.05 10.86
CA PRO A 91 13.33 -19.50 10.08
C PRO A 91 14.60 -19.48 10.93
N ASN A 92 15.36 -20.56 10.89
CA ASN A 92 16.64 -20.66 11.61
C ASN A 92 17.70 -19.71 11.05
N ASN A 93 17.55 -19.31 9.77
CA ASN A 93 18.34 -18.28 9.11
C ASN A 93 17.42 -17.44 8.20
N PRO A 94 17.01 -16.22 8.62
CA PRO A 94 16.09 -15.41 7.82
C PRO A 94 16.66 -14.96 6.47
N ASN A 95 17.99 -14.97 6.31
CA ASN A 95 18.63 -14.57 5.05
C ASN A 95 18.67 -15.69 3.99
N ASP A 96 18.21 -16.91 4.32
CA ASP A 96 18.21 -18.06 3.40
C ASP A 96 16.83 -18.27 2.75
N GLN A 97 16.25 -17.18 2.27
CA GLN A 97 15.02 -17.17 1.47
C GLN A 97 15.30 -17.62 0.02
N PRO A 98 14.30 -18.14 -0.73
CA PRO A 98 12.91 -18.36 -0.31
C PRO A 98 12.73 -19.53 0.65
N PHE A 99 11.75 -19.42 1.55
CA PHE A 99 11.31 -20.42 2.54
C PHE A 99 10.34 -21.46 2.00
N SER A 100 9.54 -21.14 0.99
CA SER A 100 8.48 -21.99 0.41
C SER A 100 8.91 -23.43 0.08
N ASP A 101 10.15 -23.63 -0.37
CA ASP A 101 10.71 -24.96 -0.71
C ASP A 101 11.59 -25.59 0.40
N LYS A 102 11.72 -24.93 1.56
CA LYS A 102 12.62 -25.37 2.64
C LYS A 102 12.00 -26.48 3.49
N PRO A 103 12.79 -27.49 3.92
CA PRO A 103 12.30 -28.55 4.82
C PRO A 103 12.05 -28.02 6.23
N ALA A 104 11.20 -28.72 6.99
CA ALA A 104 10.91 -28.39 8.39
C ALA A 104 12.15 -28.26 9.31
N SER A 105 13.29 -28.88 8.94
CA SER A 105 14.55 -28.74 9.68
C SER A 105 15.14 -27.33 9.67
N ASP A 106 14.70 -26.48 8.74
CA ASP A 106 15.21 -25.13 8.57
C ASP A 106 14.41 -24.11 9.40
N PHE A 107 13.43 -24.59 10.17
CA PHE A 107 12.57 -23.79 11.03
C PHE A 107 12.59 -24.28 12.47
N THR A 108 12.31 -23.35 13.38
CA THR A 108 11.97 -23.62 14.77
C THR A 108 10.50 -23.33 14.99
N VAL A 109 9.76 -24.26 15.60
CA VAL A 109 8.36 -24.03 15.99
C VAL A 109 8.33 -23.23 17.29
N ALA A 110 7.77 -22.04 17.25
CA ALA A 110 7.56 -21.17 18.42
C ALA A 110 6.08 -21.16 18.83
N ASN A 111 5.79 -21.21 20.13
CA ASN A 111 4.44 -21.01 20.63
C ASN A 111 4.20 -19.51 20.84
N SER A 112 3.13 -18.97 20.28
CA SER A 112 2.87 -17.53 20.31
C SER A 112 2.69 -16.99 21.73
N ALA A 113 2.18 -17.80 22.68
CA ALA A 113 2.03 -17.40 24.08
C ALA A 113 3.37 -17.11 24.80
N ASP A 114 4.47 -17.69 24.34
CA ASP A 114 5.81 -17.52 24.92
C ASP A 114 6.71 -16.60 24.08
N TYR A 115 6.41 -16.50 22.78
CA TYR A 115 7.27 -15.87 21.78
C TYR A 115 6.83 -14.45 21.42
N PHE A 116 5.51 -14.20 21.36
CA PHE A 116 5.01 -12.88 20.98
C PHE A 116 5.30 -11.86 22.08
N THR A 117 5.87 -10.74 21.65
CA THR A 117 6.23 -9.64 22.53
C THR A 117 5.56 -8.37 22.04
N GLU A 118 4.94 -7.63 22.96
CA GLU A 118 4.40 -6.31 22.67
C GLU A 118 5.47 -5.41 22.06
N SER A 119 5.11 -4.69 21.02
CA SER A 119 5.99 -3.77 20.29
C SER A 119 5.21 -2.49 20.12
N THR A 120 5.50 -1.49 20.94
CA THR A 120 4.73 -0.24 20.93
C THR A 120 4.80 0.39 19.53
N VAL A 121 3.64 0.73 18.98
CA VAL A 121 3.54 1.43 17.70
C VAL A 121 3.07 2.85 18.03
N GLU A 122 3.88 3.84 17.64
CA GLU A 122 3.62 5.25 17.93
C GLU A 122 4.04 6.09 16.71
N THR A 123 3.09 6.66 15.96
CA THR A 123 3.39 7.45 14.76
C THR A 123 2.40 8.61 14.60
N ASP A 124 2.87 9.71 13.99
CA ASP A 124 2.04 10.84 13.57
C ASP A 124 1.86 10.77 12.06
N ILE A 125 0.61 10.77 11.60
CA ILE A 125 0.25 10.67 10.19
C ILE A 125 -0.61 11.87 9.81
N THR A 126 -0.41 12.45 8.62
CA THR A 126 -1.20 13.60 8.17
C THR A 126 -2.67 13.25 7.97
N THR A 127 -3.57 14.17 8.33
CA THR A 127 -4.98 14.11 7.97
C THR A 127 -5.32 14.88 6.69
N LEU A 128 -4.32 15.49 6.04
CA LEU A 128 -4.44 16.18 4.76
C LEU A 128 -3.46 15.59 3.73
N PRO A 129 -3.63 14.30 3.36
CA PRO A 129 -2.73 13.67 2.39
C PRO A 129 -2.76 14.43 1.06
N THR A 130 -1.57 14.64 0.50
CA THR A 130 -1.39 15.35 -0.78
C THR A 130 -0.88 14.37 -1.82
N TYR A 131 -1.69 14.10 -2.84
CA TYR A 131 -1.30 13.23 -3.96
C TYR A 131 -0.22 13.89 -4.82
N VAL A 132 0.80 13.10 -5.20
CA VAL A 132 1.86 13.48 -6.12
C VAL A 132 2.07 12.42 -7.20
N ASP A 133 2.41 12.88 -8.41
CA ASP A 133 2.68 11.99 -9.56
C ASP A 133 3.97 11.16 -9.37
N THR A 134 4.90 11.64 -8.54
CA THR A 134 6.16 10.94 -8.29
C THR A 134 6.02 10.08 -7.04
N VAL A 135 5.99 8.77 -7.24
CA VAL A 135 5.81 7.81 -6.16
C VAL A 135 7.05 7.70 -5.27
N THR A 136 6.83 7.32 -4.01
CA THR A 136 7.88 6.98 -3.05
C THR A 136 7.81 5.50 -2.72
N ASP A 137 8.90 4.75 -2.91
CA ASP A 137 8.93 3.33 -2.56
C ASP A 137 8.72 3.11 -1.05
N THR A 138 7.90 2.13 -0.70
CA THR A 138 7.73 1.70 0.70
C THR A 138 8.97 0.96 1.23
N THR A 139 9.19 1.04 2.54
CA THR A 139 10.26 0.27 3.22
C THR A 139 9.79 -1.15 3.57
N LEU A 140 10.73 -2.03 3.97
CA LEU A 140 10.39 -3.34 4.55
C LEU A 140 9.89 -3.26 6.00
N GLY A 141 9.78 -2.06 6.56
CA GLY A 141 9.23 -1.85 7.89
C GLY A 141 7.73 -1.54 7.83
N ARG A 142 7.23 -0.87 8.87
CA ARG A 142 5.86 -0.37 8.89
C ARG A 142 5.64 0.63 7.76
N ILE A 143 4.57 0.42 7.00
CA ILE A 143 4.11 1.29 5.93
C ILE A 143 2.76 1.95 6.23
N GLY A 144 2.10 1.50 7.29
CA GLY A 144 0.83 2.02 7.77
C GLY A 144 0.38 1.36 9.07
N VAL A 145 -0.68 1.90 9.64
CA VAL A 145 -1.30 1.42 10.87
C VAL A 145 -2.67 0.81 10.58
N VAL A 146 -3.01 -0.27 11.29
CA VAL A 146 -4.24 -1.03 11.07
C VAL A 146 -5.15 -0.92 12.28
N ILE A 147 -6.48 -0.91 12.08
CA ILE A 147 -7.48 -0.74 13.14
C ILE A 147 -7.38 -1.75 14.28
N SER A 148 -6.77 -2.91 14.03
CA SER A 148 -6.52 -3.95 15.03
C SER A 148 -5.45 -3.57 16.06
N GLY A 149 -4.66 -2.52 15.81
CA GLY A 149 -3.49 -2.19 16.63
C GLY A 149 -2.17 -2.71 16.06
N ALA A 150 -2.19 -3.62 15.09
CA ALA A 150 -1.00 -4.10 14.41
C ALA A 150 -0.57 -3.18 13.25
N GLN A 151 0.56 -3.54 12.63
CA GLN A 151 1.20 -2.77 11.56
C GLN A 151 0.88 -3.38 10.19
N LEU A 152 0.92 -2.58 9.15
CA LEU A 152 0.95 -3.06 7.77
C LEU A 152 2.37 -2.94 7.23
N PHE A 153 2.89 -3.99 6.60
CA PHE A 153 4.18 -4.01 5.92
C PHE A 153 3.94 -4.14 4.40
N ASN A 154 4.97 -3.84 3.60
CA ASN A 154 4.89 -4.04 2.15
C ASN A 154 4.94 -5.53 1.78
N ASP A 155 4.95 -5.85 0.50
CA ASP A 155 4.75 -7.23 0.03
C ASP A 155 5.97 -8.14 0.33
N TYR A 156 7.12 -7.56 0.69
CA TYR A 156 8.42 -8.21 0.58
C TYR A 156 9.07 -8.56 1.92
N GLU A 157 9.81 -9.67 1.91
CA GLU A 157 10.62 -10.16 3.03
C GLU A 157 12.11 -9.84 2.88
N ASN A 158 12.52 -9.22 1.76
CA ASN A 158 13.92 -8.88 1.47
C ASN A 158 14.10 -7.57 0.69
N PHE A 159 15.29 -6.98 0.83
CA PHE A 159 15.61 -5.66 0.27
C PHE A 159 15.68 -5.65 -1.25
N GLU A 160 15.99 -6.78 -1.87
CA GLU A 160 15.95 -6.91 -3.33
C GLU A 160 14.53 -6.94 -3.88
N ARG A 161 13.49 -6.97 -3.02
CA ARG A 161 12.07 -7.05 -3.39
C ARG A 161 11.79 -8.22 -4.34
N THR A 162 12.33 -9.39 -4.01
CA THR A 162 12.20 -10.61 -4.82
C THR A 162 11.42 -11.71 -4.12
N ASN A 163 11.34 -11.68 -2.79
CA ASN A 163 10.63 -12.65 -1.98
C ASN A 163 9.38 -11.99 -1.43
N VAL A 164 8.23 -12.34 -2.02
CA VAL A 164 6.92 -11.87 -1.57
C VAL A 164 6.44 -12.76 -0.43
N ALA A 165 6.09 -12.19 0.72
CA ALA A 165 5.80 -12.93 1.95
C ALA A 165 4.73 -14.01 1.75
N LEU A 166 3.61 -13.67 1.10
CA LEU A 166 2.52 -14.62 0.86
C LEU A 166 2.85 -15.69 -0.20
N ASN A 167 3.75 -15.39 -1.14
CA ASN A 167 4.24 -16.38 -2.10
C ASN A 167 5.32 -17.28 -1.50
N ASP A 168 6.10 -16.75 -0.55
CA ASP A 168 7.15 -17.46 0.15
C ASP A 168 6.65 -18.23 1.38
N GLN A 169 5.34 -18.20 1.59
CA GLN A 169 4.66 -18.90 2.66
C GLN A 169 4.98 -20.40 2.67
N VAL A 170 5.19 -20.95 3.87
CA VAL A 170 5.45 -22.37 4.10
C VAL A 170 4.69 -22.87 5.32
N THR A 171 4.21 -24.11 5.24
CA THR A 171 3.52 -24.80 6.34
C THR A 171 4.12 -26.18 6.55
N HIS A 172 4.51 -26.48 7.79
CA HIS A 172 4.99 -27.79 8.22
C HIS A 172 4.21 -28.25 9.45
N ASP A 173 3.60 -29.44 9.36
CA ASP A 173 2.78 -30.02 10.44
C ASP A 173 1.69 -29.07 10.99
N HIS A 174 0.98 -28.39 10.09
CA HIS A 174 -0.09 -27.42 10.40
C HIS A 174 0.39 -26.14 11.11
N VAL A 175 1.70 -25.91 11.20
CA VAL A 175 2.29 -24.66 11.67
C VAL A 175 2.76 -23.87 10.46
N SER A 176 2.38 -22.61 10.38
CA SER A 176 2.65 -21.74 9.23
C SER A 176 3.68 -20.65 9.56
N PHE A 177 4.34 -20.13 8.53
CA PHE A 177 5.17 -18.93 8.63
C PHE A 177 4.31 -17.66 8.73
N VAL A 178 3.40 -17.46 7.77
CA VAL A 178 2.31 -16.48 7.81
C VAL A 178 1.02 -17.14 8.30
N ASP A 179 0.28 -16.51 9.21
CA ASP A 179 -0.97 -17.06 9.75
C ASP A 179 -2.17 -16.91 8.80
N GLU A 180 -3.33 -17.41 9.23
CA GLU A 180 -4.58 -17.32 8.45
C GLU A 180 -5.14 -15.89 8.32
N CYS A 181 -4.61 -14.95 9.11
CA CYS A 181 -4.95 -13.53 9.04
C CYS A 181 -4.03 -12.78 8.06
N ASN A 182 -3.17 -13.49 7.31
CA ASN A 182 -2.12 -12.93 6.45
C ASN A 182 -1.08 -12.11 7.22
N GLY A 183 -0.81 -12.45 8.48
CA GLY A 183 0.19 -11.76 9.29
C GLY A 183 1.18 -12.69 9.99
N HIS A 184 2.30 -12.11 10.43
CA HIS A 184 3.33 -12.77 11.24
C HIS A 184 4.16 -11.75 12.01
N THR A 185 5.06 -12.21 12.87
CA THR A 185 6.00 -11.35 13.60
C THR A 185 7.37 -11.37 12.94
N LEU A 186 8.21 -10.40 13.32
CA LEU A 186 9.66 -10.54 13.14
C LEU A 186 10.19 -11.79 13.88
N VAL A 187 11.38 -12.24 13.49
CA VAL A 187 12.01 -13.46 14.01
C VAL A 187 12.31 -13.46 15.51
N ASP A 188 12.27 -12.30 16.17
CA ASP A 188 12.38 -12.18 17.63
C ASP A 188 11.02 -12.12 18.36
N GLY A 189 9.91 -12.26 17.64
CA GLY A 189 8.55 -12.26 18.17
C GLY A 189 7.95 -10.87 18.37
N THR A 190 8.66 -9.82 17.96
CA THR A 190 8.18 -8.44 17.96
C THR A 190 7.45 -8.10 16.67
N SER A 191 6.73 -6.98 16.67
CA SER A 191 6.10 -6.37 15.51
C SER A 191 5.26 -7.35 14.70
N TYR A 192 4.09 -7.74 15.21
CA TYR A 192 3.13 -8.44 14.35
C TYR A 192 2.68 -7.49 13.22
N HIS A 193 2.71 -7.98 11.98
CA HIS A 193 2.38 -7.20 10.79
C HIS A 193 1.72 -8.05 9.72
N TYR A 194 0.93 -7.40 8.86
CA TYR A 194 0.25 -8.04 7.73
C TYR A 194 1.02 -7.86 6.42
N HIS A 195 0.94 -8.88 5.56
CA HIS A 195 1.41 -8.87 4.17
C HIS A 195 0.28 -9.14 3.16
N GLY A 196 -0.97 -8.90 3.55
CA GLY A 196 -2.12 -9.00 2.66
C GLY A 196 -3.38 -8.56 3.37
N VAL A 197 -4.55 -8.79 2.74
CA VAL A 197 -5.86 -8.49 3.33
C VAL A 197 -5.96 -9.14 4.73
N PRO A 198 -6.11 -8.38 5.83
CA PRO A 198 -6.25 -8.94 7.16
C PRO A 198 -7.62 -9.63 7.32
N LEU A 199 -7.71 -10.91 6.93
CA LEU A 199 -8.98 -11.64 6.86
C LEU A 199 -9.70 -11.66 8.22
N CYS A 200 -8.95 -11.81 9.31
CA CYS A 200 -9.46 -11.78 10.67
C CYS A 200 -10.06 -10.43 11.10
N ILE A 201 -9.84 -9.37 10.31
CA ILE A 201 -10.51 -8.06 10.44
C ILE A 201 -11.67 -7.99 9.46
N THR A 202 -11.40 -8.17 8.16
CA THR A 202 -12.38 -7.90 7.09
C THR A 202 -13.57 -8.86 7.15
N GLU A 203 -13.41 -10.10 7.60
CA GLU A 203 -14.52 -11.05 7.79
C GLU A 203 -15.55 -10.59 8.82
N THR A 204 -15.14 -9.75 9.78
CA THR A 204 -16.05 -9.19 10.80
C THR A 204 -16.50 -7.78 10.43
N LEU A 205 -15.62 -7.00 9.82
CA LEU A 205 -15.83 -5.58 9.53
C LEU A 205 -16.69 -5.37 8.28
N ASP A 206 -16.41 -6.11 7.21
CA ASP A 206 -17.02 -5.89 5.90
C ASP A 206 -18.41 -6.51 5.81
N GLN A 207 -19.27 -5.88 5.00
CA GLN A 207 -20.62 -6.36 4.73
C GLN A 207 -20.70 -6.90 3.30
N THR A 208 -21.32 -8.07 3.14
CA THR A 208 -21.49 -8.69 1.82
C THR A 208 -22.26 -7.77 0.88
N GLY A 209 -21.66 -7.47 -0.28
CA GLY A 209 -22.27 -6.61 -1.31
C GLY A 209 -22.03 -5.12 -1.10
N GLU A 210 -21.21 -4.75 -0.12
CA GLU A 210 -20.78 -3.37 0.14
C GLU A 210 -19.27 -3.24 -0.12
N HIS A 211 -18.81 -1.98 -0.24
CA HIS A 211 -17.37 -1.67 -0.25
C HIS A 211 -16.75 -2.03 1.10
N SER A 212 -15.48 -2.46 1.11
CA SER A 212 -14.72 -2.67 2.36
C SER A 212 -14.72 -1.39 3.19
N LEU A 213 -14.78 -1.50 4.51
CA LEU A 213 -14.56 -0.34 5.38
C LEU A 213 -13.06 -0.05 5.52
N MET A 214 -12.72 1.17 5.93
CA MET A 214 -11.32 1.53 6.16
C MET A 214 -10.69 0.60 7.21
N ILE A 215 -9.63 -0.11 6.83
CA ILE A 215 -8.91 -1.03 7.73
C ILE A 215 -7.66 -0.37 8.34
N GLY A 216 -7.24 0.78 7.82
CA GLY A 216 -6.06 1.48 8.29
C GLY A 216 -5.76 2.75 7.52
N VAL A 217 -4.63 3.36 7.85
CA VAL A 217 -4.09 4.54 7.18
C VAL A 217 -2.60 4.32 6.93
N LEU A 218 -2.13 4.64 5.73
CA LEU A 218 -0.71 4.56 5.39
C LEU A 218 0.06 5.78 5.93
N GLU A 219 1.39 5.67 6.00
CA GLU A 219 2.25 6.76 6.52
C GLU A 219 2.20 8.04 5.65
N ASP A 220 1.65 7.97 4.43
CA ASP A 220 1.39 9.11 3.55
C ASP A 220 0.01 9.79 3.79
N GLY A 221 -0.77 9.28 4.74
CA GLY A 221 -2.05 9.84 5.17
C GLY A 221 -3.28 9.35 4.40
N PHE A 222 -3.11 8.58 3.33
CA PHE A 222 -4.25 8.02 2.59
C PHE A 222 -4.78 6.74 3.26
N PRO A 223 -6.11 6.51 3.20
CA PRO A 223 -6.74 5.34 3.77
C PRO A 223 -6.43 4.07 2.96
N VAL A 224 -6.41 2.92 3.64
CA VAL A 224 -6.25 1.60 3.03
C VAL A 224 -7.43 0.69 3.37
N TYR A 225 -7.84 -0.11 2.38
CA TYR A 225 -9.04 -0.94 2.39
C TYR A 225 -8.73 -2.41 2.05
N GLY A 226 -9.65 -3.31 2.41
CA GLY A 226 -9.68 -4.68 1.88
C GLY A 226 -10.07 -4.70 0.39
N ASN A 227 -10.19 -5.90 -0.19
CA ASN A 227 -10.35 -6.07 -1.64
C ASN A 227 -11.80 -5.96 -2.16
N GLN A 228 -12.70 -5.27 -1.46
CA GLN A 228 -14.07 -5.01 -1.95
C GLN A 228 -14.26 -3.54 -2.28
N GLY A 229 -14.61 -3.27 -3.55
CA GLY A 229 -14.96 -1.96 -4.08
C GLY A 229 -16.46 -1.70 -4.07
N GLU A 230 -16.90 -0.69 -4.82
CA GLU A 230 -18.31 -0.29 -4.87
C GLU A 230 -19.26 -1.47 -5.17
N SER A 231 -20.36 -1.54 -4.41
CA SER A 231 -21.35 -2.63 -4.52
C SER A 231 -20.76 -4.04 -4.28
N GLY A 232 -19.64 -4.15 -3.55
CA GLY A 232 -18.98 -5.41 -3.22
C GLY A 232 -18.32 -6.09 -4.41
N ALA A 233 -17.93 -5.31 -5.42
CA ALA A 233 -17.12 -5.81 -6.52
C ALA A 233 -15.70 -6.12 -6.01
N THR A 234 -15.20 -7.32 -6.26
CA THR A 234 -13.82 -7.66 -5.88
C THR A 234 -12.84 -6.84 -6.69
N VAL A 235 -11.99 -6.09 -6.01
CA VAL A 235 -10.88 -5.32 -6.57
C VAL A 235 -9.68 -6.24 -6.79
N THR A 236 -9.06 -6.11 -7.96
CA THR A 236 -7.87 -6.85 -8.37
C THR A 236 -6.75 -5.88 -8.76
N ASN A 237 -5.52 -6.38 -8.91
CA ASN A 237 -4.41 -5.53 -9.35
C ASN A 237 -4.66 -4.87 -10.71
N ALA A 238 -5.51 -5.47 -11.57
CA ALA A 238 -5.88 -4.89 -12.86
C ALA A 238 -6.77 -3.63 -12.75
N ASP A 239 -7.35 -3.37 -11.57
CA ASP A 239 -8.23 -2.23 -11.29
C ASP A 239 -7.49 -1.07 -10.60
N LEU A 240 -6.20 -1.24 -10.31
CA LEU A 240 -5.38 -0.34 -9.49
C LEU A 240 -4.18 0.22 -10.28
N ASP A 241 -3.61 1.30 -9.77
CA ASP A 241 -2.35 1.88 -10.26
C ASP A 241 -1.11 1.12 -9.77
N GLU A 242 0.08 1.63 -10.10
CA GLU A 242 1.37 1.02 -9.71
C GLU A 242 1.60 0.90 -8.20
N CYS A 243 0.86 1.64 -7.37
CA CYS A 243 0.95 1.62 -5.92
C CYS A 243 -0.23 0.90 -5.26
N SER A 244 -1.00 0.12 -6.02
CA SER A 244 -2.18 -0.59 -5.51
C SER A 244 -3.29 0.35 -5.02
N GLY A 245 -3.43 1.54 -5.63
CA GLY A 245 -4.50 2.49 -5.33
C GLY A 245 -5.30 2.95 -6.53
N HIS A 246 -6.33 3.75 -6.27
CA HIS A 246 -7.06 4.53 -7.28
C HIS A 246 -7.85 5.66 -6.62
N VAL A 247 -8.51 6.50 -7.44
CA VAL A 247 -9.53 7.44 -6.96
C VAL A 247 -10.92 6.84 -7.14
N GLY A 248 -11.71 6.81 -6.06
CA GLY A 248 -13.07 6.29 -6.08
C GLY A 248 -13.85 6.64 -4.82
N ALA A 249 -15.17 6.44 -4.83
CA ALA A 249 -16.00 6.64 -3.66
C ALA A 249 -15.83 5.50 -2.66
N THR A 250 -15.70 5.84 -1.39
CA THR A 250 -15.64 4.88 -0.29
C THR A 250 -16.76 5.16 0.73
N PRO A 251 -17.03 4.27 1.69
CA PRO A 251 -18.03 4.50 2.73
C PRO A 251 -17.80 5.79 3.53
N GLU A 252 -16.55 6.15 3.78
CA GLU A 252 -16.15 7.35 4.51
C GLU A 252 -16.09 8.59 3.59
N PHE A 253 -15.80 8.39 2.30
CA PHE A 253 -15.61 9.45 1.31
C PHE A 253 -16.54 9.26 0.10
N PRO A 254 -17.85 9.60 0.21
CA PRO A 254 -18.82 9.35 -0.86
C PRO A 254 -18.61 10.21 -2.12
N ASP A 255 -17.90 11.33 -1.99
CA ASP A 255 -17.49 12.18 -3.13
C ASP A 255 -16.16 11.72 -3.74
N GLY A 256 -15.52 10.72 -3.14
CA GLY A 256 -14.28 10.11 -3.58
C GLY A 256 -13.01 10.69 -2.95
N ILE A 257 -11.99 9.84 -2.86
CA ILE A 257 -10.62 10.17 -2.46
C ILE A 257 -9.68 9.18 -3.16
N TYR A 258 -8.42 9.55 -3.36
CA TYR A 258 -7.38 8.56 -3.63
C TYR A 258 -7.22 7.63 -2.40
N HIS A 259 -7.19 6.33 -2.62
CA HIS A 259 -7.06 5.34 -1.56
C HIS A 259 -6.43 4.05 -2.07
N TYR A 260 -5.91 3.25 -1.13
CA TYR A 260 -5.23 2.01 -1.41
C TYR A 260 -6.14 0.80 -1.15
N HIS A 261 -5.93 -0.27 -1.91
CA HIS A 261 -6.52 -1.57 -1.68
C HIS A 261 -5.44 -2.62 -1.47
N LEU A 262 -5.63 -3.45 -0.45
CA LEU A 262 -4.95 -4.74 -0.36
C LEU A 262 -5.71 -5.73 -1.24
N THR A 263 -5.01 -6.54 -2.02
CA THR A 263 -5.61 -7.48 -2.97
C THR A 263 -5.28 -8.94 -2.62
N ALA A 264 -5.88 -9.88 -3.32
CA ALA A 264 -5.76 -11.31 -3.03
C ALA A 264 -5.60 -12.18 -4.29
N ASP A 265 -5.61 -11.58 -5.48
CA ASP A 265 -5.52 -12.28 -6.76
C ASP A 265 -4.08 -12.68 -7.09
N GLU A 266 -3.13 -11.75 -7.00
CA GLU A 266 -1.70 -11.98 -7.19
C GLU A 266 -0.87 -10.88 -6.54
N ALA A 267 0.45 -11.08 -6.44
CA ALA A 267 1.35 -10.04 -5.99
C ALA A 267 1.35 -8.83 -6.96
N PRO A 268 1.42 -7.58 -6.47
CA PRO A 268 1.54 -7.20 -5.05
C PRO A 268 0.24 -7.41 -4.28
N TYR A 269 0.31 -8.03 -3.08
CA TYR A 269 -0.84 -8.20 -2.19
C TYR A 269 -1.04 -7.00 -1.25
N THR A 270 0.02 -6.22 -1.03
CA THR A 270 0.01 -4.96 -0.29
C THR A 270 0.59 -3.80 -1.11
N ILE A 271 1.18 -2.80 -0.46
CA ILE A 271 1.48 -1.49 -1.03
C ILE A 271 2.99 -1.33 -1.21
N ASP A 272 3.42 -1.23 -2.47
CA ASP A 272 4.83 -1.14 -2.85
C ASP A 272 5.34 0.30 -2.94
N CYS A 273 4.44 1.28 -3.09
CA CYS A 273 4.79 2.69 -3.13
C CYS A 273 3.68 3.59 -2.60
N TYR A 274 4.04 4.82 -2.27
CA TYR A 274 3.13 5.89 -1.89
C TYR A 274 2.97 6.89 -3.03
N HIS A 275 1.73 7.31 -3.27
CA HIS A 275 1.41 8.51 -4.02
C HIS A 275 1.28 9.75 -3.13
N GLY A 276 1.14 9.62 -1.81
CA GLY A 276 1.10 10.78 -0.92
C GLY A 276 2.50 11.35 -0.59
N GLU A 277 2.56 12.65 -0.29
CA GLU A 277 3.75 13.24 0.33
C GLU A 277 3.99 12.63 1.72
N VAL A 278 5.16 12.01 1.92
CA VAL A 278 5.58 11.48 3.22
C VAL A 278 6.55 12.45 3.87
N GLU A 279 6.22 12.96 5.05
CA GLU A 279 7.18 13.73 5.85
C GLU A 279 8.26 12.80 6.44
N VAL A 280 9.54 13.12 6.22
CA VAL A 280 10.73 12.29 6.54
C VAL A 280 10.79 11.83 8.01
N THR A 281 10.08 12.50 8.93
CA THR A 281 9.96 12.14 10.35
C THR A 281 9.05 10.94 10.61
N ALA A 282 8.03 10.68 9.78
CA ALA A 282 7.11 9.54 9.94
C ALA A 282 7.80 8.19 9.67
N MET A 283 8.76 8.17 8.74
CA MET A 283 9.61 6.99 8.46
C MET A 283 10.71 6.76 9.50
N GLN A 284 10.88 7.66 10.46
CA GLN A 284 11.90 7.61 11.52
C GLN A 284 11.32 7.38 12.93
N GLY A 285 9.99 7.24 13.05
CA GLY A 285 9.27 7.22 14.32
C GLY A 285 8.64 5.87 14.64
N GLY A 286 9.42 4.92 15.12
CA GLY A 286 8.91 3.75 15.84
C GLY A 286 9.94 3.33 16.88
N PRO A 287 9.55 2.89 18.08
CA PRO A 287 10.51 2.53 19.14
C PRO A 287 11.41 1.33 18.78
N ASP A 288 11.11 0.63 17.69
CA ASP A 288 11.94 -0.44 17.10
C ASP A 288 12.61 -0.08 15.77
N GLY A 289 12.36 1.14 15.25
CA GLY A 289 12.96 1.71 14.04
C GLY A 289 13.93 2.83 14.37
N GLY A 290 14.90 2.58 15.25
CA GLY A 290 16.00 3.51 15.44
C GLY A 290 16.63 3.83 14.08
N ALA A 291 16.89 5.12 13.82
CA ALA A 291 17.64 5.53 12.63
C ALA A 291 18.87 4.61 12.46
N PRO A 292 19.21 4.18 11.23
CA PRO A 292 20.40 3.38 11.03
C PRO A 292 21.58 4.07 11.72
N ASP A 293 22.34 3.34 12.55
CA ASP A 293 23.52 3.90 13.19
C ASP A 293 24.58 4.20 12.12
N PHE A 294 24.59 5.44 11.64
CA PHE A 294 25.54 5.90 10.65
C PHE A 294 26.90 6.24 11.29
N SER A 295 27.09 6.08 12.60
CA SER A 295 28.35 6.42 13.28
C SER A 295 29.52 5.56 12.78
N THR A 296 29.28 4.27 12.52
CA THR A 296 30.29 3.35 11.97
C THR A 296 30.63 3.70 10.53
N ALA A 297 29.61 3.98 9.71
CA ALA A 297 29.78 4.40 8.33
C ALA A 297 30.53 5.74 8.22
N ALA A 298 30.13 6.73 9.02
CA ALA A 298 30.76 8.04 9.10
C ALA A 298 32.23 7.93 9.52
N THR A 299 32.53 7.06 10.50
CA THR A 299 33.90 6.77 10.93
C THR A 299 34.74 6.13 9.81
N ALA A 300 34.19 5.15 9.09
CA ALA A 300 34.86 4.49 7.97
C ALA A 300 35.16 5.45 6.81
N LEU A 301 34.24 6.40 6.57
CA LEU A 301 34.34 7.42 5.52
C LEU A 301 35.15 8.66 5.95
N GLY A 302 35.48 8.79 7.24
CA GLY A 302 36.21 9.94 7.77
C GLY A 302 35.40 11.25 7.76
N VAL A 303 34.07 11.17 7.76
CA VAL A 303 33.13 12.30 7.80
C VAL A 303 32.43 12.37 9.15
N SER A 304 31.77 13.49 9.46
CA SER A 304 30.87 13.52 10.61
C SER A 304 29.54 12.84 10.27
N GLU A 305 28.94 12.19 11.24
CA GLU A 305 27.64 11.52 11.10
C GLU A 305 26.55 12.49 10.64
N ALA A 306 26.52 13.71 11.21
CA ALA A 306 25.60 14.75 10.77
C ALA A 306 25.80 15.20 9.32
N ALA A 307 27.04 15.22 8.82
CA ALA A 307 27.31 15.54 7.42
C ALA A 307 26.90 14.40 6.49
N LEU A 308 27.12 13.15 6.91
CA LEU A 308 26.67 11.97 6.18
C LEU A 308 25.15 11.95 6.05
N ILE A 309 24.41 12.17 7.14
CA ILE A 309 22.95 12.24 7.15
C ILE A 309 22.46 13.39 6.25
N ALA A 310 23.07 14.57 6.36
CA ALA A 310 22.69 15.72 5.54
C ALA A 310 22.90 15.45 4.03
N ALA A 311 24.01 14.80 3.66
CA ALA A 311 24.34 14.52 2.28
C ALA A 311 23.49 13.39 1.67
N LEU A 312 23.11 12.38 2.46
CA LEU A 312 22.16 11.35 2.02
C LEU A 312 20.77 11.93 1.74
N GLY A 313 20.45 13.07 2.35
CA GLY A 313 19.19 13.77 2.14
C GLY A 313 17.99 13.01 2.71
N GLY A 314 16.80 13.42 2.29
CA GLY A 314 15.53 12.80 2.73
C GLY A 314 14.93 11.81 1.73
N SER A 315 15.53 11.61 0.56
CA SER A 315 15.02 10.71 -0.48
C SER A 315 15.46 9.27 -0.21
N MET A 316 14.57 8.30 -0.38
CA MET A 316 14.90 6.87 -0.39
C MET A 316 14.53 6.24 -1.74
N PRO A 317 15.47 5.52 -2.40
CA PRO A 317 16.86 5.35 -1.99
C PRO A 317 17.64 6.69 -2.05
N PRO A 318 18.65 6.90 -1.19
CA PRO A 318 19.48 8.09 -1.24
C PRO A 318 20.17 8.19 -2.59
N ASP A 319 20.27 9.39 -3.13
CA ASP A 319 21.14 9.63 -4.29
C ASP A 319 22.59 9.54 -3.82
N PHE A 320 23.14 8.33 -3.82
CA PHE A 320 24.52 8.08 -3.40
C PHE A 320 25.54 8.81 -4.28
N ASP A 321 25.21 9.15 -5.53
CA ASP A 321 26.12 9.89 -6.40
C ASP A 321 26.14 11.39 -5.99
N ALA A 322 24.98 11.97 -5.70
CA ALA A 322 24.88 13.33 -5.17
C ALA A 322 25.48 13.45 -3.76
N ALA A 323 25.15 12.51 -2.86
CA ALA A 323 25.64 12.45 -1.50
C ALA A 323 27.18 12.31 -1.46
N ALA A 324 27.74 11.43 -2.30
CA ALA A 324 29.19 11.27 -2.41
C ALA A 324 29.86 12.53 -2.97
N GLN A 325 29.23 13.20 -3.94
CA GLN A 325 29.72 14.47 -4.48
C GLN A 325 29.74 15.57 -3.40
N GLU A 326 28.71 15.65 -2.57
CA GLU A 326 28.64 16.61 -1.46
C GLU A 326 29.69 16.33 -0.37
N LEU A 327 29.91 15.07 -0.04
CA LEU A 327 30.90 14.63 0.95
C LEU A 327 32.35 14.62 0.43
N GLY A 328 32.54 14.76 -0.89
CA GLY A 328 33.85 14.70 -1.53
C GLY A 328 34.51 13.31 -1.48
N ILE A 329 33.71 12.26 -1.45
CA ILE A 329 34.13 10.84 -1.46
C ILE A 329 33.67 10.17 -2.76
N SER A 330 34.09 8.92 -3.02
CA SER A 330 33.51 8.16 -4.13
C SER A 330 32.16 7.54 -3.76
N ALA A 331 31.26 7.43 -4.74
CA ALA A 331 29.97 6.78 -4.55
C ALA A 331 30.11 5.30 -4.18
N ASP A 332 31.16 4.63 -4.67
CA ASP A 332 31.46 3.24 -4.30
C ASP A 332 31.96 3.13 -2.85
N GLU A 333 32.78 4.05 -2.36
CA GLU A 333 33.17 4.10 -0.94
C GLU A 333 31.95 4.35 -0.05
N LEU A 334 31.06 5.27 -0.45
CA LEU A 334 29.83 5.57 0.27
C LEU A 334 28.93 4.33 0.35
N ARG A 335 28.64 3.67 -0.78
CA ARG A 335 27.82 2.43 -0.82
C ARG A 335 28.41 1.31 0.01
N ASN A 336 29.73 1.12 -0.03
CA ASN A 336 30.41 0.07 0.74
C ASN A 336 30.43 0.34 2.26
N ALA A 337 30.31 1.60 2.67
CA ALA A 337 30.31 2.00 4.07
C ALA A 337 28.91 2.03 4.69
N MET A 338 27.84 2.04 3.89
CA MET A 338 26.47 2.04 4.42
C MET A 338 26.19 0.76 5.21
N PRO A 339 25.54 0.88 6.39
CA PRO A 339 25.13 -0.30 7.14
C PRO A 339 24.19 -1.14 6.28
N ALA A 340 24.39 -2.45 6.28
CA ALA A 340 23.36 -3.35 5.75
C ALA A 340 22.08 -3.14 6.59
N PRO A 341 20.90 -3.11 5.97
CA PRO A 341 19.68 -2.89 6.73
C PRO A 341 19.51 -3.99 7.80
N GLY A 342 19.22 -3.58 9.04
CA GLY A 342 19.05 -4.51 10.18
C GLY A 342 20.33 -4.85 10.96
N VAL A 343 21.49 -4.27 10.65
CA VAL A 343 22.66 -4.36 11.53
C VAL A 343 22.57 -3.26 12.58
N ARG A 344 22.13 -3.65 13.79
CA ARG A 344 22.38 -2.87 15.02
C ARG A 344 23.84 -3.00 15.45
#